data_AF-A0A397UR15-F1
#
_entry.id   AF-A0A397UR15-F1
#
_cell.length_a   1.000
_cell.length_b   1.000
_cell.length_c   1.000
_cell.angle_alpha   90.00
_cell.angle_beta   90.00
_cell.angle_gamma   90.00
#
_symmetry.space_group_name_H-M   'P 1'
#
loop_
_entity.id
_entity.type
_entity.pdbx_description
1 polymer ?
#
loop_
_entity_poly.entity_id
_entity_poly.type
_entity_poly.pdbx_seq_one_letter_code
_entity_poly.pdbx_strand_id
1 'polypeptide(L)'
;MLPHQRRKNNWFPEIIFYRFNINKLRDIINKIQNNNWDDTTEMPFLSDKLLELVDKKKIDDTNIFDNTQKLKDSEEKLIQKLEENEKKLIQKLEENEKKLIQKLEDNEKITLELKNILKKTD
;
A
#
# COMPACT_ATOMS: atom_id res chain seq x y z
N MET A 1 -41.57 2.08 -41.98
CA MET A 1 -41.04 3.21 -42.80
C MET A 1 -41.02 2.81 -44.26
N LEU A 2 -41.60 3.62 -45.13
CA LEU A 2 -41.73 3.31 -46.55
C LEU A 2 -40.43 3.65 -47.32
N PRO A 3 -40.08 2.89 -48.39
CA PRO A 3 -38.84 3.10 -49.16
C PRO A 3 -38.68 4.53 -49.73
N HIS A 4 -39.78 5.24 -50.01
CA HIS A 4 -39.71 6.61 -50.51
C HIS A 4 -39.29 7.62 -49.44
N GLN A 5 -39.53 7.33 -48.17
CA GLN A 5 -39.17 8.23 -47.08
C GLN A 5 -37.65 8.18 -46.83
N ARG A 6 -37.03 6.99 -46.98
CA ARG A 6 -35.58 6.76 -46.86
C ARG A 6 -34.71 7.48 -47.89
N ARG A 7 -35.32 8.01 -48.96
CA ARG A 7 -34.62 8.67 -50.07
C ARG A 7 -34.65 10.20 -50.01
N LYS A 8 -35.16 10.79 -48.91
CA LYS A 8 -35.08 12.24 -48.70
C LYS A 8 -33.69 12.62 -48.21
N ASN A 9 -33.11 13.72 -48.72
CA ASN A 9 -31.77 14.17 -48.30
C ASN A 9 -31.65 14.42 -46.78
N ASN A 10 -32.74 14.84 -46.14
CA ASN A 10 -32.79 15.08 -44.69
C ASN A 10 -33.36 13.89 -43.92
N TRP A 11 -33.38 12.69 -44.52
CA TRP A 11 -33.96 11.50 -43.90
C TRP A 11 -33.17 11.04 -42.68
N PHE A 12 -31.85 11.17 -42.73
CA PHE A 12 -30.97 10.85 -41.63
C PHE A 12 -30.36 12.15 -41.08
N PRO A 13 -30.41 12.38 -39.77
CA PRO A 13 -29.77 13.55 -39.18
C PRO A 13 -28.25 13.48 -39.37
N GLU A 14 -27.64 14.59 -39.80
CA GLU A 14 -26.18 14.69 -39.95
C GLU A 14 -25.45 14.56 -38.60
N ILE A 15 -26.10 14.98 -37.51
CA ILE A 15 -25.54 14.99 -36.16
C ILE A 15 -26.54 14.33 -35.22
N ILE A 16 -26.09 13.31 -34.48
CA ILE A 16 -26.86 12.66 -33.43
C ILE A 16 -26.21 13.02 -32.09
N PHE A 17 -26.92 13.78 -31.26
CA PHE A 17 -26.50 14.03 -29.88
C PHE A 17 -26.93 12.86 -29.01
N TYR A 18 -25.96 12.10 -28.51
CA TYR A 18 -26.20 11.05 -27.53
C TYR A 18 -25.63 11.45 -26.18
N ARG A 19 -26.49 11.54 -25.17
CA ARG A 19 -26.08 11.78 -23.78
C ARG A 19 -25.95 10.44 -23.07
N PHE A 20 -24.78 10.18 -22.51
CA PHE A 20 -24.53 8.97 -21.72
C PHE A 20 -23.90 9.29 -20.38
N ASN A 21 -23.99 8.33 -19.46
CA ASN A 21 -23.40 8.44 -18.13
C ASN A 21 -22.02 7.77 -18.14
N ILE A 22 -20.98 8.54 -17.80
CA ILE A 22 -19.58 8.08 -17.77
C ILE A 22 -19.39 6.93 -16.77
N ASN A 23 -20.10 6.94 -15.64
CA ASN A 23 -19.98 5.87 -14.64
C ASN A 23 -20.53 4.55 -15.19
N LYS A 24 -21.69 4.58 -15.85
CA LYS A 24 -22.25 3.39 -16.51
C LYS A 24 -21.32 2.86 -17.61
N LEU A 25 -20.68 3.76 -18.36
CA LEU A 25 -19.68 3.39 -19.36
C LEU A 25 -18.47 2.70 -18.71
N ARG A 26 -17.97 3.23 -17.58
CA ARG A 26 -16.87 2.61 -16.81
C ARG A 26 -17.21 1.20 -16.34
N ASP A 27 -18.44 0.99 -15.88
CA ASP A 27 -18.93 -0.31 -15.42
C ASP A 27 -19.00 -1.33 -16.56
N ILE A 28 -19.53 -0.93 -17.72
CA ILE A 28 -19.56 -1.78 -18.92
C ILE A 28 -18.15 -2.14 -19.36
N ILE A 29 -17.24 -1.15 -19.43
CA ILE A 29 -15.83 -1.39 -19.77
C ILE A 29 -15.20 -2.36 -18.75
N ASN A 30 -15.51 -2.24 -17.45
CA ASN A 30 -15.01 -3.17 -16.42
C ASN A 30 -15.52 -4.59 -16.67
N LYS A 31 -16.81 -4.77 -16.99
CA LYS A 31 -17.38 -6.09 -17.28
C LYS A 31 -16.67 -6.77 -18.46
N ILE A 32 -16.45 -6.01 -19.54
CA ILE A 32 -15.77 -6.49 -20.75
C ILE A 32 -14.32 -6.87 -20.43
N GLN A 33 -13.58 -6.02 -19.72
CA GLN A 33 -12.17 -6.28 -19.37
C GLN A 33 -11.98 -7.49 -18.44
N ASN A 34 -12.96 -7.77 -17.57
CA ASN A 34 -12.91 -8.88 -16.62
C ASN A 34 -13.48 -10.19 -17.18
N ASN A 35 -13.77 -10.28 -18.49
CA ASN A 35 -14.44 -11.43 -19.13
C ASN A 35 -15.79 -11.82 -18.50
N ASN A 36 -16.44 -10.88 -17.82
CA ASN A 36 -17.76 -11.06 -17.19
C ASN A 36 -18.87 -10.47 -18.06
N TRP A 37 -18.72 -10.57 -19.38
CA TRP A 37 -19.73 -10.13 -20.33
C TRP A 37 -20.89 -11.13 -20.31
N ASP A 38 -22.03 -10.67 -19.80
CA ASP A 38 -23.22 -11.47 -19.52
C ASP A 38 -24.29 -11.40 -20.62
N ASP A 39 -24.06 -10.59 -21.67
CA ASP A 39 -25.01 -10.41 -22.76
C ASP A 39 -24.89 -11.50 -23.82
N THR A 40 -25.99 -11.78 -24.53
CA THR A 40 -26.06 -12.80 -25.59
C THR A 40 -25.38 -12.34 -26.89
N THR A 41 -24.93 -11.10 -26.93
CA THR A 41 -24.25 -10.48 -28.07
C THR A 41 -22.74 -10.72 -27.99
N GLU A 42 -22.09 -10.81 -29.15
CA GLU A 42 -20.63 -10.84 -29.24
C GLU A 42 -19.98 -9.71 -28.44
N MET A 43 -18.86 -10.02 -27.79
CA MET A 43 -18.14 -9.07 -26.95
C MET A 43 -17.72 -7.84 -27.78
N PRO A 44 -18.09 -6.62 -27.39
CA PRO A 44 -17.79 -5.43 -28.17
C PRO A 44 -16.30 -5.08 -28.13
N PHE A 45 -15.81 -4.54 -29.25
CA PHE A 45 -14.44 -4.04 -29.34
C PHE A 45 -14.27 -2.72 -28.58
N LEU A 46 -13.24 -2.64 -27.74
CA LEU A 46 -12.86 -1.44 -27.00
C LEU A 46 -11.65 -0.76 -27.67
N SER A 47 -11.86 0.44 -28.21
CA SER A 47 -10.79 1.26 -28.79
C SER A 47 -9.91 1.90 -27.71
N ASP A 48 -8.61 2.01 -27.96
CA ASP A 48 -7.66 2.70 -27.07
C ASP A 48 -8.06 4.14 -26.78
N LYS A 49 -8.66 4.85 -27.75
CA LYS A 49 -9.14 6.23 -27.56
C LYS A 49 -10.27 6.31 -26.55
N LEU A 50 -11.15 5.30 -26.53
CA LEU A 50 -12.24 5.20 -25.57
C LEU A 50 -11.68 4.95 -24.15
N LEU A 51 -10.67 4.09 -24.03
CA LEU A 51 -10.02 3.81 -22.74
C LEU A 51 -9.29 5.05 -22.19
N GLU A 52 -8.65 5.83 -23.07
CA GLU A 52 -8.03 7.11 -22.72
C GLU A 52 -9.07 8.10 -22.20
N LEU A 53 -10.20 8.28 -22.89
CA LEU A 53 -11.27 9.19 -22.48
C LEU A 53 -11.92 8.85 -21.13
N VAL A 54 -11.85 7.58 -20.74
CA VAL A 54 -12.49 7.08 -19.51
C VAL A 54 -11.53 7.12 -18.31
N ASP A 55 -10.30 7.61 -18.51
CA ASP A 55 -9.17 7.59 -17.57
C ASP A 55 -8.79 6.16 -17.13
N LYS A 56 -9.02 5.17 -18.00
CA LYS A 56 -8.52 3.80 -17.83
C LYS A 56 -7.33 3.56 -18.73
N LYS A 57 -6.34 4.47 -18.72
CA LYS A 57 -5.02 4.09 -19.26
C LYS A 57 -4.58 2.84 -18.52
N LYS A 58 -4.21 1.80 -19.27
CA LYS A 58 -3.47 0.66 -18.73
C LYS A 58 -2.31 1.27 -17.95
N ILE A 59 -2.23 0.98 -16.67
CA ILE A 59 -1.11 1.41 -15.85
C ILE A 59 0.12 0.80 -16.52
N ASP A 60 1.06 1.63 -16.97
CA ASP A 60 2.26 1.12 -17.65
C ASP A 60 2.98 0.17 -16.68
N ASP A 61 3.07 -1.11 -17.04
CA ASP A 61 3.61 -2.18 -16.17
C ASP A 61 5.05 -1.87 -15.70
N THR A 62 5.79 -1.07 -16.47
CA THR A 62 7.12 -0.54 -16.13
C THR A 62 7.09 0.39 -14.91
N ASN A 63 6.11 1.28 -14.80
CA ASN A 63 5.98 2.18 -13.65
C ASN A 63 5.58 1.42 -12.37
N ILE A 64 4.84 0.31 -12.51
CA ILE A 64 4.49 -0.55 -11.37
C ILE A 64 5.73 -1.26 -10.84
N PHE A 65 6.54 -1.87 -11.72
CA PHE A 65 7.76 -2.58 -11.32
C PHE A 65 8.74 -1.66 -10.60
N ASP A 66 9.02 -0.48 -11.15
CA ASP A 66 9.95 0.48 -10.57
C ASP A 66 9.47 1.00 -9.21
N ASN A 67 8.18 1.28 -9.07
CA ASN A 67 7.61 1.72 -7.79
C ASN A 67 7.60 0.58 -6.76
N THR A 68 7.36 -0.66 -7.19
CA THR A 68 7.41 -1.83 -6.32
C THR A 68 8.83 -2.06 -5.79
N GLN A 69 9.84 -1.91 -6.66
CA GLN A 69 11.23 -2.04 -6.23
C GLN A 69 11.63 -0.91 -5.26
N LYS A 70 11.27 0.34 -5.56
CA LYS A 70 11.51 1.47 -4.64
C LYS A 70 10.84 1.29 -3.28
N LEU A 71 9.64 0.69 -3.26
CA LEU A 71 8.92 0.39 -2.04
C LEU A 71 9.68 -0.65 -1.21
N LYS A 72 10.09 -1.77 -1.83
CA LYS A 72 10.91 -2.80 -1.18
C LYS A 72 12.22 -2.24 -0.61
N ASP A 73 12.95 -1.46 -1.40
CA ASP A 73 14.20 -0.86 -0.95
C ASP A 73 13.99 0.10 0.24
N SER A 74 12.83 0.77 0.30
CA SER A 74 12.46 1.66 1.40
C SER A 74 12.06 0.89 2.66
N GLU A 75 11.33 -0.22 2.49
CA GLU A 75 10.98 -1.15 3.58
C GLU A 75 12.24 -1.77 4.19
N GLU A 76 13.17 -2.28 3.38
CA GLU A 76 14.44 -2.84 3.86
C GLU A 76 15.25 -1.82 4.66
N LYS A 77 15.34 -0.57 4.19
CA LYS A 77 16.02 0.51 4.92
C LYS A 77 15.36 0.85 6.25
N LEU A 78 14.03 0.77 6.33
CA LEU A 78 13.30 0.99 7.58
C LEU A 78 13.53 -0.14 8.57
N ILE A 79 13.50 -1.40 8.11
CA ILE A 79 13.77 -2.57 8.93
C ILE A 79 15.19 -2.51 9.51
N GLN A 80 16.21 -2.23 8.69
CA GLN A 80 17.59 -2.09 9.16
C GLN A 80 17.74 -1.02 10.24
N LYS A 81 17.10 0.15 10.06
CA LYS A 81 17.11 1.23 11.07
C LYS A 81 16.43 0.82 12.38
N LEU A 82 15.33 0.06 12.31
CA LEU A 82 14.65 -0.45 13.48
C LEU A 82 15.53 -1.44 14.24
N GLU A 83 16.13 -2.41 13.55
CA GLU A 83 17.02 -3.39 14.16
C GLU A 83 18.24 -2.73 14.82
N GLU A 84 18.85 -1.73 14.19
CA GLU A 84 19.96 -0.98 14.79
C GLU A 84 19.53 -0.23 16.07
N ASN A 85 18.34 0.38 16.06
CA ASN A 85 17.83 1.10 17.22
C ASN A 85 17.49 0.14 18.37
N GLU A 86 16.90 -1.01 18.07
CA GLU A 86 16.63 -2.06 19.06
C GLU A 86 17.93 -2.56 19.70
N LYS A 87 18.95 -2.88 18.91
CA LYS A 87 20.28 -3.30 19.41
C LYS A 87 20.89 -2.25 20.34
N LYS A 88 20.85 -0.96 19.96
CA LYS A 88 21.35 0.14 20.79
C LYS A 88 20.58 0.27 22.11
N LEU A 89 19.28 0.03 22.10
CA LEU A 89 18.44 0.13 23.29
C LEU A 89 18.69 -1.04 24.25
N ILE A 90 18.81 -2.26 23.73
CA ILE A 90 19.18 -3.46 24.50
C ILE A 90 20.54 -3.27 25.16
N GLN A 91 21.55 -2.82 24.41
CA GLN A 91 22.89 -2.60 24.95
C GLN A 91 22.89 -1.60 26.12
N LYS A 92 22.14 -0.49 25.99
CA LYS A 92 22.01 0.49 27.08
C LYS A 92 21.31 -0.07 28.31
N LEU A 93 20.30 -0.93 28.12
CA LEU A 93 19.62 -1.59 29.23
C LEU A 93 20.56 -2.55 29.96
N GLU A 94 21.30 -3.39 29.23
CA GLU A 94 22.28 -4.32 29.80
C GLU A 94 23.38 -3.59 30.58
N GLU A 95 23.89 -2.47 30.06
CA GLU A 95 24.88 -1.66 30.77
C GLU A 95 24.33 -1.06 32.06
N ASN A 96 23.08 -0.59 32.05
CA ASN A 96 22.44 -0.04 33.24
C ASN A 96 22.13 -1.13 34.28
N GLU A 97 21.71 -2.30 33.84
CA GLU A 97 21.48 -3.46 34.69
C GLU A 97 22.77 -3.90 35.40
N LYS A 98 23.88 -4.04 34.66
CA LYS A 98 25.20 -4.34 35.24
C LYS A 98 25.62 -3.32 36.30
N LYS A 99 25.40 -2.02 36.05
CA LYS A 99 25.69 -0.95 37.02
C LYS A 99 24.84 -1.05 38.28
N LEU A 100 23.57 -1.43 38.15
CA LEU A 100 22.67 -1.61 39.31
C LEU A 100 23.07 -2.82 40.14
N ILE A 101 23.39 -3.95 39.48
CA ILE A 101 23.86 -5.17 40.16
C ILE A 101 25.14 -4.88 40.95
N GLN A 102 26.12 -4.19 40.35
CA GLN A 102 27.35 -3.85 41.06
C GLN A 102 27.10 -3.01 42.31
N LYS A 103 26.20 -2.02 42.23
CA LYS A 103 25.83 -1.19 43.39
C LYS A 103 25.15 -2.00 44.49
N LEU A 104 24.33 -2.99 44.12
CA LEU A 104 23.69 -3.89 45.09
C LEU A 104 24.74 -4.76 45.80
N GLU A 105 25.66 -5.36 45.06
CA GLU A 105 26.75 -6.16 45.64
C GLU A 105 27.62 -5.35 46.60
N ASP A 106 27.96 -4.11 46.24
CA ASP A 106 28.76 -3.22 47.09
C ASP A 106 28.00 -2.85 48.37
N ASN A 107 26.69 -2.56 48.27
CA ASN A 107 25.85 -2.32 49.44
C ASN A 107 25.74 -3.56 50.35
N GLU A 108 25.60 -4.76 49.78
CA GLU A 108 25.56 -6.02 50.54
C GLU A 108 26.86 -6.23 51.34
N LYS A 109 28.02 -5.99 50.72
CA LYS A 109 29.33 -6.06 51.41
C LYS A 109 29.39 -5.10 52.60
N ILE A 110 28.98 -3.84 52.40
CA ILE A 110 28.92 -2.84 53.48
C ILE A 110 28.01 -3.33 54.62
N THR A 111 26.84 -3.89 54.32
CA THR A 111 25.94 -4.38 55.38
C THR A 111 26.52 -5.56 56.17
N LEU A 112 27.29 -6.44 55.51
CA LEU A 112 28.01 -7.54 56.15
C LEU A 112 29.10 -7.02 57.08
N GLU A 113 29.88 -6.05 56.63
CA GLU A 113 30.90 -5.39 57.45
C GLU A 113 30.29 -4.72 58.69
N LEU A 114 29.20 -3.97 58.52
CA LEU A 114 28.48 -3.33 59.63
C LEU A 114 27.95 -4.35 60.65
N LYS A 115 27.36 -5.47 60.19
CA LYS A 115 26.92 -6.56 61.07
C LYS A 115 28.07 -7.18 61.85
N ASN A 116 29.23 -7.34 61.21
CA ASN A 116 30.41 -7.90 61.87
C ASN A 116 31.00 -6.95 62.92
N ILE A 117 30.94 -5.64 62.70
CA ILE A 117 31.37 -4.64 63.68
C ILE A 117 30.44 -4.64 64.91
N LEU A 118 29.12 -4.63 64.69
CA LEU A 118 28.13 -4.66 65.78
C LEU A 118 28.30 -5.89 66.69
N LYS A 119 28.56 -7.07 66.11
CA LYS A 119 28.82 -8.30 66.88
C LYS A 119 30.09 -8.27 67.73
N LYS A 120 31.04 -7.39 67.44
CA LYS A 120 32.29 -7.25 68.22
C LYS A 120 32.16 -6.26 69.37
N THR A 121 31.10 -5.44 69.36
CA THR A 121 30.86 -4.41 70.37
C THR A 121 29.89 -4.83 71.48
N ASP A 122 29.18 -5.95 71.30
CA ASP A 122 28.39 -6.65 72.32
C ASP A 122 29.26 -7.70 73.06
#